data_AF-A0A430G8C1-F1
#
_entry.id   AF-A0A430G8C1-F1
#
_cell.length_a   1.000
_cell.length_b   1.000
_cell.length_c   1.000
_cell.angle_alpha   90.00
_cell.angle_beta   90.00
_cell.angle_gamma   90.00
#
_symmetry.space_group_name_H-M   'P 1'
#
loop_
_entity.id
_entity.type
_entity.pdbx_description
1 polymer ?
#
loop_
_entity_poly.entity_id
_entity_poly.type
_entity_poly.pdbx_seq_one_letter_code
_entity_poly.pdbx_strand_id
1 'polypeptide(L)'
;MLLDQYYTRQEVADHFYDVFKQHFDPAAYIMVEPSAGTGSFYKLLPSGRLGYDVEPKYPGVATTDFLTVELSCDRPVTIIGNPPFGKNASMAVRFFNHAARQSSVIALILPRTFRKASIENRLNRNFHLVREQLVPDDAFLFRSKPYNVPAIFQIWERRPEKRELRQVELRHPDFEFVTPDLADFVIQRVGARAGRVHRDFTASPSSHYFICGNVEQIMVQLDFSTVTGNVAGNPSLSKSEIISIYRAFIGQ
;
A
#
# COMPACT_ATOMS: atom_id res chain seq x y z
N MET A 1 -18.50 -15.30 10.29
CA MET A 1 -18.18 -14.81 8.93
C MET A 1 -16.86 -15.42 8.54
N LEU A 2 -16.79 -16.14 7.41
CA LEU A 2 -15.54 -16.69 6.91
C LEU A 2 -14.60 -15.51 6.59
N LEU A 3 -13.42 -15.45 7.21
CA LEU A 3 -12.41 -14.48 6.81
C LEU A 3 -11.94 -14.88 5.41
N ASP A 4 -12.04 -13.99 4.43
CA ASP A 4 -11.43 -14.20 3.12
C ASP A 4 -9.90 -14.17 3.28
N GLN A 5 -9.31 -15.35 3.49
CA GLN A 5 -7.88 -15.51 3.72
C GLN A 5 -7.16 -15.71 2.38
N TYR A 6 -6.18 -14.83 2.15
CA TYR A 6 -5.29 -14.86 0.99
C TYR A 6 -3.91 -15.29 1.49
N TYR A 7 -3.33 -16.32 0.89
CA TYR A 7 -2.01 -16.81 1.28
C TYR A 7 -0.96 -16.44 0.26
N THR A 8 0.18 -15.96 0.74
CA THR A 8 1.35 -15.73 -0.10
C THR A 8 1.90 -17.08 -0.57
N ARG A 9 2.16 -17.22 -1.87
CA ARG A 9 2.88 -18.39 -2.41
C ARG A 9 4.29 -18.47 -1.84
N GLN A 10 4.81 -19.69 -1.71
CA GLN A 10 6.13 -19.89 -1.10
C GLN A 10 7.25 -19.17 -1.86
N GLU A 11 7.30 -19.36 -3.18
CA GLU A 11 8.31 -18.74 -4.06
C GLU A 11 8.36 -17.21 -3.94
N VAL A 12 7.19 -16.59 -3.70
CA VAL A 12 7.09 -15.14 -3.49
C VAL A 12 7.64 -14.73 -2.13
N ALA A 13 7.35 -15.51 -1.08
CA ALA A 13 7.91 -15.28 0.24
C ALA A 13 9.43 -15.47 0.24
N ASP A 14 9.94 -16.50 -0.45
CA ASP A 14 11.37 -16.77 -0.61
C ASP A 14 12.07 -15.57 -1.26
N HIS A 15 11.55 -15.11 -2.41
CA HIS A 15 12.08 -13.95 -3.14
C HIS A 15 12.12 -12.69 -2.26
N PHE A 16 11.04 -12.35 -1.58
CA PHE A 16 11.02 -11.14 -0.75
C PHE A 16 11.82 -11.26 0.53
N TYR A 17 12.00 -12.47 1.06
CA TYR A 17 12.95 -12.72 2.13
C TYR A 17 14.40 -12.53 1.66
N ASP A 18 14.74 -12.95 0.45
CA ASP A 18 16.05 -12.67 -0.15
C ASP A 18 16.26 -11.16 -0.38
N VAL A 19 15.24 -10.44 -0.86
CA VAL A 19 15.29 -8.97 -0.95
C VAL A 19 15.51 -8.33 0.41
N PHE A 20 14.86 -8.83 1.47
CA PHE A 20 15.09 -8.36 2.83
C PHE A 20 16.54 -8.56 3.28
N LYS A 21 17.11 -9.74 3.04
CA LYS A 21 18.51 -10.09 3.41
C LYS A 21 19.57 -9.23 2.71
N GLN A 22 19.24 -8.60 1.59
CA GLN A 22 20.14 -7.66 0.90
C GLN A 22 20.32 -6.34 1.67
N HIS A 23 19.38 -6.01 2.57
CA HIS A 23 19.37 -4.75 3.30
C HIS A 23 19.63 -4.92 4.81
N PHE A 24 19.21 -6.04 5.39
CA PHE A 24 19.31 -6.30 6.83
C PHE A 24 19.75 -7.73 7.09
N ASP A 25 20.62 -7.94 8.08
CA ASP A 25 20.99 -9.28 8.56
C ASP A 25 19.88 -9.85 9.46
N PRO A 26 19.19 -10.93 9.07
CA PRO A 26 18.17 -11.57 9.91
C PRO A 26 18.65 -11.95 11.31
N ALA A 27 19.93 -12.32 11.46
CA ALA A 27 20.47 -12.79 12.74
C ALA A 27 20.52 -11.67 13.80
N ALA A 28 20.57 -10.41 13.37
CA ALA A 28 20.59 -9.25 14.25
C ALA A 28 19.23 -8.98 14.93
N TYR A 29 18.15 -9.64 14.50
CA TYR A 29 16.79 -9.35 14.95
C TYR A 29 16.07 -10.56 15.52
N ILE A 30 15.10 -10.29 16.40
CA ILE A 30 13.96 -11.19 16.61
C ILE A 30 13.00 -10.95 15.45
N MET A 31 12.79 -11.97 14.62
CA MET A 31 11.90 -11.87 13.46
C MET A 31 10.49 -12.32 13.81
N VAL A 32 9.51 -11.52 13.41
CA VAL A 32 8.11 -11.74 13.72
C VAL A 32 7.28 -11.71 12.44
N GLU A 33 6.48 -12.76 12.21
CA GLU A 33 5.41 -12.72 11.21
C GLU A 33 4.06 -12.41 11.89
N PRO A 34 3.40 -11.28 11.56
CA PRO A 34 2.25 -10.79 12.29
C PRO A 34 0.91 -11.44 11.88
N SER A 35 0.89 -12.20 10.79
CA SER A 35 -0.31 -12.83 10.22
C SER A 35 0.10 -14.02 9.37
N ALA A 36 0.63 -15.04 10.03
CA ALA A 36 1.42 -16.07 9.37
C ALA A 36 0.62 -17.01 8.46
N GLY A 37 -0.68 -17.19 8.68
CA GLY A 37 -1.53 -18.08 7.89
C GLY A 37 -0.92 -19.47 7.73
N THR A 38 -0.54 -19.82 6.49
CA THR A 38 0.14 -21.07 6.10
C THR A 38 1.65 -21.10 6.37
N GLY A 39 2.20 -20.05 6.98
CA GLY A 39 3.59 -19.95 7.40
C GLY A 39 4.59 -19.68 6.27
N SER A 40 4.18 -18.98 5.21
CA SER A 40 5.01 -18.79 4.01
C SER A 40 6.30 -18.01 4.30
N PHE A 41 6.23 -16.91 5.05
CA PHE A 41 7.44 -16.25 5.56
C PHE A 41 7.96 -16.92 6.83
N TYR A 42 7.08 -17.35 7.73
CA TYR A 42 7.42 -17.90 9.05
C TYR A 42 8.46 -19.01 8.94
N LYS A 43 8.28 -19.94 7.99
CA LYS A 43 9.21 -21.05 7.81
C LYS A 43 10.64 -20.63 7.44
N LEU A 44 10.80 -19.44 6.84
CA LEU A 44 12.08 -18.88 6.37
C LEU A 44 12.84 -18.14 7.47
N LEU A 45 12.14 -17.68 8.51
CA LEU A 45 12.73 -16.89 9.58
C LEU A 45 13.70 -17.76 10.42
N PRO A 46 14.77 -17.19 10.98
CA PRO A 46 15.72 -17.92 11.80
C PRO A 46 15.07 -18.47 13.10
N SER A 47 15.78 -19.36 13.79
CA SER A 47 15.33 -19.87 15.09
C SER A 47 15.12 -18.73 16.10
N GLY A 48 14.15 -18.89 17.00
CA GLY A 48 13.70 -17.81 17.89
C GLY A 48 12.69 -16.84 17.24
N ARG A 49 12.20 -17.17 16.04
CA ARG A 49 11.10 -16.46 15.37
C ARG A 49 9.78 -16.52 16.15
N LEU A 50 8.99 -15.47 16.01
CA LEU A 50 7.62 -15.40 16.50
C LEU A 50 6.65 -15.35 15.32
N GLY A 51 5.50 -16.00 15.47
CA GLY A 51 4.47 -16.03 14.44
C GLY A 51 3.12 -15.92 15.10
N TYR A 52 2.27 -15.05 14.57
CA TYR A 52 0.93 -14.82 15.07
C TYR A 52 -0.08 -14.95 13.94
N ASP A 53 -1.23 -15.56 14.23
CA ASP A 53 -2.37 -15.55 13.33
C ASP A 53 -3.65 -15.79 14.14
N VAL A 54 -4.79 -15.23 13.69
CA VAL A 54 -6.10 -15.47 14.33
C VAL A 54 -6.63 -16.88 14.05
N GLU A 55 -6.19 -17.50 12.95
CA GLU A 55 -6.55 -18.85 12.52
C GLU A 55 -5.33 -19.52 11.86
N PRO A 56 -4.29 -19.89 12.65
CA PRO A 56 -3.04 -20.39 12.10
C PRO A 56 -3.23 -21.71 11.36
N LYS A 57 -2.50 -21.87 10.25
CA LYS A 57 -2.48 -23.09 9.41
C LYS A 57 -1.11 -23.73 9.32
N TYR A 58 -0.21 -23.35 10.23
CA TYR A 58 1.15 -23.87 10.31
C TYR A 58 1.56 -24.10 11.77
N PRO A 59 2.18 -25.25 12.10
CA PRO A 59 2.65 -25.53 13.46
C PRO A 59 3.67 -24.50 13.97
N GLY A 60 3.53 -24.10 15.24
CA GLY A 60 4.42 -23.12 15.89
C GLY A 60 3.97 -21.66 15.77
N VAL A 61 2.94 -21.38 14.96
CA VAL A 61 2.29 -20.07 14.94
C VAL A 61 1.30 -19.98 16.10
N ALA A 62 1.39 -18.92 16.90
CA ALA A 62 0.50 -18.67 18.02
C ALA A 62 -0.86 -18.15 17.54
N THR A 63 -1.95 -18.76 18.05
CA THR A 63 -3.33 -18.34 17.77
C THR A 63 -3.67 -17.07 18.55
N THR A 64 -3.52 -15.90 17.93
CA THR A 64 -3.84 -14.59 18.54
C THR A 64 -4.00 -13.49 17.49
N ASP A 65 -4.67 -12.40 17.84
CA ASP A 65 -4.68 -11.17 17.04
C ASP A 65 -3.39 -10.38 17.30
N PHE A 66 -2.52 -10.26 16.29
CA PHE A 66 -1.29 -9.47 16.38
C PHE A 66 -1.52 -8.04 16.84
N LEU A 67 -2.66 -7.42 16.53
CA LEU A 67 -2.99 -6.06 16.98
C LEU A 67 -3.20 -5.94 18.49
N THR A 68 -3.24 -7.06 19.21
CA THR A 68 -3.30 -7.14 20.67
C THR A 68 -1.99 -7.62 21.31
N VAL A 69 -1.01 -8.02 20.50
CA VAL A 69 0.28 -8.53 20.96
C VAL A 69 1.17 -7.38 21.39
N GLU A 70 1.75 -7.48 22.59
CA GLU A 70 2.85 -6.65 23.05
C GLU A 70 4.13 -7.48 23.11
N LEU A 71 5.13 -7.10 22.31
CA LEU A 71 6.40 -7.80 22.22
C LEU A 71 7.32 -7.36 23.35
N SER A 72 7.80 -8.33 24.14
CA SER A 72 8.87 -8.14 25.11
C SER A 72 10.09 -8.91 24.62
N CYS A 73 11.03 -8.19 24.00
CA CYS A 73 12.24 -8.76 23.42
C CYS A 73 13.47 -8.02 23.94
N ASP A 74 14.54 -8.77 24.18
CA ASP A 74 15.86 -8.28 24.60
C ASP A 74 16.73 -7.82 23.40
N ARG A 75 16.29 -8.12 22.18
CA ARG A 75 16.92 -7.75 20.92
C ARG A 75 16.00 -6.90 20.04
N PRO A 76 16.56 -6.12 19.10
CA PRO A 76 15.78 -5.41 18.10
C PRO A 76 14.83 -6.35 17.34
N VAL A 77 13.63 -5.88 17.05
CA VAL A 77 12.59 -6.66 16.38
C VAL A 77 12.45 -6.22 14.93
N THR A 78 12.30 -7.20 14.03
CA THR A 78 11.85 -6.98 12.66
C THR A 78 10.49 -7.65 12.45
N ILE A 79 9.54 -6.91 11.88
CA ILE A 79 8.26 -7.47 11.42
C ILE A 79 8.35 -7.74 9.93
N ILE A 80 8.05 -8.97 9.49
CA ILE A 80 8.03 -9.36 8.08
C ILE A 80 6.82 -10.23 7.77
N GLY A 81 6.16 -10.00 6.62
CA GLY A 81 5.02 -10.84 6.24
C GLY A 81 4.05 -10.21 5.26
N ASN A 82 2.84 -10.76 5.22
CA ASN A 82 1.73 -10.28 4.39
C ASN A 82 0.47 -10.07 5.25
N PRO A 83 0.27 -8.87 5.83
CA PRO A 83 -0.90 -8.58 6.65
C PRO A 83 -2.19 -8.59 5.81
N PRO A 84 -3.35 -8.85 6.44
CA PRO A 84 -4.62 -8.63 5.78
C PRO A 84 -4.75 -7.17 5.32
N PHE A 85 -5.15 -6.95 4.07
CA PHE A 85 -5.22 -5.60 3.49
C PHE A 85 -6.38 -4.78 4.05
N GLY A 86 -7.56 -5.41 4.20
CA GLY A 86 -8.80 -4.76 4.61
C GLY A 86 -9.35 -3.76 3.58
N LYS A 87 -10.56 -3.25 3.84
CA LYS A 87 -11.19 -2.26 2.96
C LYS A 87 -10.33 -0.99 2.92
N ASN A 88 -10.03 -0.49 1.72
CA ASN A 88 -9.23 0.72 1.51
C ASN A 88 -7.89 0.72 2.26
N ALA A 89 -7.21 -0.44 2.31
CA ALA A 89 -5.93 -0.63 2.99
C ALA A 89 -5.95 -0.38 4.51
N SER A 90 -7.14 -0.26 5.12
CA SER A 90 -7.27 0.12 6.54
C SER A 90 -6.61 -0.86 7.50
N MET A 91 -6.67 -2.16 7.20
CA MET A 91 -6.11 -3.19 8.08
C MET A 91 -4.59 -3.22 7.96
N ALA A 92 -4.04 -3.17 6.74
CA ALA A 92 -2.60 -3.07 6.53
C ALA A 92 -1.99 -1.83 7.23
N VAL A 93 -2.67 -0.69 7.22
CA VAL A 93 -2.22 0.52 7.95
C VAL A 93 -2.20 0.30 9.47
N ARG A 94 -3.21 -0.41 10.03
CA ARG A 94 -3.24 -0.76 11.46
C ARG A 94 -2.09 -1.70 11.83
N PHE A 95 -1.87 -2.74 11.03
CA PHE A 95 -0.75 -3.68 11.21
C PHE A 95 0.59 -2.97 11.15
N PHE A 96 0.81 -2.10 10.15
CA PHE A 96 2.02 -1.32 10.03
C PHE A 96 2.26 -0.45 11.26
N ASN A 97 1.24 0.31 11.71
CA ASN A 97 1.41 1.21 12.85
C ASN A 97 1.56 0.48 14.18
N HIS A 98 0.92 -0.69 14.34
CA HIS A 98 1.13 -1.56 15.50
C HIS A 98 2.56 -2.12 15.53
N ALA A 99 3.02 -2.68 14.41
CA ALA A 99 4.40 -3.09 14.20
C ALA A 99 5.39 -1.95 14.51
N ALA A 100 5.08 -0.74 14.06
CA ALA A 100 5.89 0.45 14.26
C ALA A 100 5.93 0.96 15.71
N ARG A 101 5.31 0.30 16.68
CA ARG A 101 5.49 0.60 18.11
C ARG A 101 6.59 -0.24 18.76
N GLN A 102 6.91 -1.39 18.19
CA GLN A 102 7.66 -2.47 18.86
C GLN A 102 8.80 -3.02 18.00
N SER A 103 9.05 -2.44 16.82
CA SER A 103 10.09 -2.90 15.88
C SER A 103 11.04 -1.79 15.43
N SER A 104 12.21 -2.17 14.92
CA SER A 104 13.15 -1.27 14.23
C SER A 104 13.05 -1.38 12.72
N VAL A 105 12.56 -2.51 12.18
CA VAL A 105 12.39 -2.72 10.74
C VAL A 105 11.03 -3.37 10.47
N ILE A 106 10.38 -2.94 9.37
CA ILE A 106 9.10 -3.46 8.90
C ILE A 106 9.24 -3.80 7.41
N ALA A 107 9.05 -5.07 7.04
CA ALA A 107 9.16 -5.56 5.67
C ALA A 107 7.86 -6.28 5.26
N LEU A 108 6.91 -5.58 4.66
CA LEU A 108 5.56 -6.11 4.43
C LEU A 108 5.17 -6.12 2.96
N ILE A 109 4.43 -7.15 2.56
CA ILE A 109 3.58 -7.11 1.36
C ILE A 109 2.35 -6.26 1.68
N LEU A 110 2.13 -5.20 0.91
CA LEU A 110 1.13 -4.18 1.14
C LEU A 110 0.37 -3.90 -0.16
N PRO A 111 -0.88 -3.43 -0.12
CA PRO A 111 -1.59 -3.04 -1.33
C PRO A 111 -0.90 -1.83 -1.99
N ARG A 112 -0.89 -1.76 -3.32
CA ARG A 112 -0.24 -0.67 -4.10
C ARG A 112 -0.69 0.75 -3.71
N THR A 113 -1.83 0.90 -3.04
CA THR A 113 -2.29 2.17 -2.45
C THR A 113 -1.32 2.76 -1.44
N PHE A 114 -0.41 1.99 -0.85
CA PHE A 114 0.63 2.50 0.05
C PHE A 114 1.58 3.50 -0.61
N ARG A 115 1.66 3.54 -1.95
CA ARG A 115 2.37 4.58 -2.70
C ARG A 115 1.67 5.95 -2.67
N LYS A 116 0.39 6.02 -2.30
CA LYS A 116 -0.36 7.28 -2.25
C LYS A 116 0.04 8.08 -1.02
N ALA A 117 0.30 9.37 -1.21
CA ALA A 117 0.67 10.31 -0.14
C ALA A 117 -0.32 10.27 1.04
N SER A 118 -1.63 10.19 0.76
CA SER A 118 -2.67 10.12 1.80
C SER A 118 -2.61 8.85 2.67
N ILE A 119 -2.07 7.76 2.16
CA ILE A 119 -1.86 6.52 2.93
C ILE A 119 -0.54 6.60 3.68
N GLU A 120 0.54 6.98 3.01
CA GLU A 120 1.88 7.10 3.60
C GLU A 120 1.93 8.08 4.77
N ASN A 121 1.16 9.18 4.71
CA ASN A 121 1.02 10.16 5.78
C ASN A 121 0.31 9.63 7.04
N ARG A 122 -0.38 8.49 6.94
CA ARG A 122 -1.03 7.81 8.08
C ARG A 122 -0.10 6.80 8.76
N LEU A 123 1.05 6.52 8.18
CA LEU A 123 2.06 5.61 8.74
C LEU A 123 2.90 6.33 9.78
N ASN A 124 3.47 5.58 10.73
CA ASN A 124 4.37 6.13 11.73
C ASN A 124 5.53 6.89 11.06
N ARG A 125 5.67 8.18 11.38
CA ARG A 125 6.63 9.09 10.72
C ARG A 125 8.10 8.77 11.03
N ASN A 126 8.38 7.98 12.05
CA ASN A 126 9.75 7.53 12.34
C ASN A 126 10.20 6.40 11.41
N PHE A 127 9.33 5.85 10.57
CA PHE A 127 9.71 4.86 9.57
C PHE A 127 9.96 5.51 8.21
N HIS A 128 11.11 5.18 7.64
CA HIS A 128 11.60 5.66 6.34
C HIS A 128 11.69 4.48 5.38
N LEU A 129 11.21 4.68 4.15
CA LEU A 129 11.22 3.64 3.13
C LEU A 129 12.67 3.40 2.68
N VAL A 130 13.14 2.16 2.82
CA VAL A 130 14.48 1.70 2.40
C VAL A 130 14.41 1.09 1.00
N ARG A 131 13.40 0.25 0.77
CA ARG A 131 13.26 -0.52 -0.47
C ARG A 131 11.79 -0.71 -0.79
N GLU A 132 11.46 -0.65 -2.07
CA GLU A 132 10.17 -1.06 -2.61
C GLU A 132 10.38 -1.93 -3.84
N GLN A 133 9.52 -2.94 -3.99
CA GLN A 133 9.44 -3.76 -5.20
C GLN A 133 7.99 -4.14 -5.50
N LEU A 134 7.61 -4.15 -6.79
CA LEU A 134 6.31 -4.66 -7.21
C LEU A 134 6.19 -6.15 -6.89
N VAL A 135 5.04 -6.55 -6.37
CA VAL A 135 4.67 -7.96 -6.23
C VAL A 135 4.21 -8.45 -7.60
N PRO A 136 4.74 -9.59 -8.11
CA PRO A 136 4.32 -10.13 -9.39
C PRO A 136 2.85 -10.55 -9.34
N ASP A 137 2.25 -10.67 -10.53
CA ASP A 137 0.97 -11.34 -10.66
C ASP A 137 1.07 -12.81 -10.18
N ASP A 138 -0.07 -13.38 -9.83
CA ASP A 138 -0.25 -14.73 -9.27
C ASP A 138 0.45 -14.98 -7.92
N ALA A 139 0.81 -13.92 -7.19
CA ALA A 139 1.51 -14.03 -5.92
C ALA A 139 0.70 -14.62 -4.76
N PHE A 140 -0.64 -14.58 -4.85
CA PHE A 140 -1.53 -15.01 -3.78
C PHE A 140 -2.40 -16.19 -4.19
N LEU A 141 -2.81 -16.96 -3.19
CA LEU A 141 -3.79 -18.03 -3.32
C LEU A 141 -5.05 -17.66 -2.53
N PHE A 142 -6.20 -17.70 -3.20
CA PHE A 142 -7.51 -17.65 -2.58
C PHE A 142 -8.22 -18.98 -2.80
N ARG A 143 -8.55 -19.70 -1.72
CA ARG A 143 -9.14 -21.06 -1.80
C ARG A 143 -8.32 -21.99 -2.73
N SER A 144 -7.00 -21.93 -2.58
CA SER A 144 -6.03 -22.70 -3.37
C SER A 144 -5.99 -22.40 -4.88
N LYS A 145 -6.60 -21.29 -5.32
CA LYS A 145 -6.51 -20.81 -6.70
C LYS A 145 -5.70 -19.51 -6.77
N PRO A 146 -4.91 -19.29 -7.84
CA PRO A 146 -4.23 -18.02 -8.05
C PRO A 146 -5.20 -16.83 -7.96
N TYR A 147 -4.77 -15.78 -7.27
CA TYR A 147 -5.55 -14.57 -7.08
C TYR A 147 -4.66 -13.34 -7.18
N ASN A 148 -5.08 -12.39 -8.01
CA ASN A 148 -4.29 -11.22 -8.36
C ASN A 148 -4.83 -9.98 -7.67
N VAL A 149 -4.00 -9.44 -6.78
CA VAL A 149 -4.20 -8.13 -6.16
C VAL A 149 -2.94 -7.31 -6.40
N PRO A 150 -3.05 -6.10 -6.96
CA PRO A 150 -1.89 -5.24 -7.11
C PRO A 150 -1.28 -4.90 -5.73
N ALA A 151 -0.09 -5.42 -5.50
CA ALA A 151 0.63 -5.29 -4.24
C ALA A 151 2.08 -4.85 -4.46
N ILE A 152 2.70 -4.39 -3.38
CA ILE A 152 4.11 -4.00 -3.29
C ILE A 152 4.71 -4.61 -2.05
N PHE A 153 5.95 -5.04 -2.14
CA PHE A 153 6.77 -5.32 -0.97
C PHE A 153 7.54 -4.06 -0.62
N GLN A 154 7.43 -3.62 0.63
CA GLN A 154 8.17 -2.47 1.13
C GLN A 154 8.94 -2.81 2.39
N ILE A 155 10.20 -2.36 2.44
CA ILE A 155 11.05 -2.41 3.63
C ILE A 155 11.19 -1.00 4.17
N TRP A 156 10.88 -0.84 5.46
CA TRP A 156 10.92 0.41 6.19
C TRP A 156 11.80 0.27 7.42
N GLU A 157 12.59 1.29 7.69
CA GLU A 157 13.52 1.36 8.83
C GLU A 157 13.13 2.49 9.77
N ARG A 158 13.19 2.23 11.08
CA ARG A 158 13.02 3.25 12.10
C ARG A 158 14.24 4.16 12.16
N ARG A 159 14.00 5.46 12.14
CA ARG A 159 15.00 6.52 12.38
C ARG A 159 14.52 7.50 13.45
N PRO A 160 15.44 8.18 14.16
CA PRO A 160 15.07 9.16 15.18
C PRO A 160 14.33 10.37 14.59
N GLU A 161 14.69 10.80 13.39
CA GLU A 161 14.02 11.88 12.67
C GLU A 161 12.69 11.44 12.08
N LYS A 162 11.69 12.33 12.18
CA LYS A 162 10.39 12.12 11.56
C LYS A 162 10.46 12.51 10.09
N ARG A 163 10.00 11.64 9.20
CA ARG A 163 9.78 11.93 7.78
C ARG A 163 8.80 13.09 7.62
N GLU A 164 9.02 13.93 6.61
CA GLU A 164 8.08 14.99 6.24
C GLU A 164 6.79 14.41 5.66
N LEU A 165 5.68 15.12 5.88
CA LEU A 165 4.41 14.73 5.27
C LEU A 165 4.45 15.06 3.78
N ARG A 166 4.02 14.11 2.96
CA ARG A 166 3.84 14.35 1.52
C ARG A 166 2.66 15.30 1.31
N GLN A 167 2.81 16.26 0.42
CA GLN A 167 1.77 17.24 0.12
C GLN A 167 0.53 16.53 -0.46
N VAL A 168 -0.64 16.88 0.07
CA VAL A 168 -1.94 16.37 -0.40
C VAL A 168 -2.85 17.58 -0.63
N GLU A 169 -2.80 18.13 -1.84
CA GLU A 169 -3.67 19.25 -2.22
C GLU A 169 -5.01 18.73 -2.76
N LEU A 170 -6.09 19.43 -2.43
CA LEU A 170 -7.43 19.12 -2.93
C LEU A 170 -8.04 20.25 -3.76
N ARG A 171 -7.31 21.36 -3.91
CA ARG A 171 -7.70 22.56 -4.64
C ARG A 171 -6.46 23.13 -5.35
N HIS A 172 -6.69 23.81 -6.46
CA HIS A 172 -5.67 24.54 -7.21
C HIS A 172 -6.24 25.90 -7.64
N PRO A 173 -5.44 26.98 -7.73
CA PRO A 173 -5.94 28.27 -8.19
C PRO A 173 -6.52 28.26 -9.62
N ASP A 174 -5.92 27.47 -10.51
CA ASP A 174 -6.30 27.46 -11.95
C ASP A 174 -7.60 26.70 -12.26
N PHE A 175 -8.06 25.82 -11.37
CA PHE A 175 -9.25 24.99 -11.61
C PHE A 175 -9.90 24.46 -10.33
N GLU A 176 -11.20 24.19 -10.40
CA GLU A 176 -11.98 23.62 -9.31
C GLU A 176 -12.64 22.29 -9.72
N PHE A 177 -12.72 21.35 -8.78
CA PHE A 177 -13.52 20.14 -8.94
C PHE A 177 -14.97 20.42 -8.52
N VAL A 178 -15.88 20.45 -9.49
CA VAL A 178 -17.26 20.92 -9.33
C VAL A 178 -18.30 19.80 -9.55
N THR A 179 -19.59 20.14 -9.55
CA THR A 179 -20.69 19.28 -9.98
C THR A 179 -20.86 19.31 -11.51
N PRO A 180 -21.56 18.33 -12.12
CA PRO A 180 -21.66 18.24 -13.58
C PRO A 180 -22.23 19.48 -14.28
N ASP A 181 -23.14 20.20 -13.63
CA ASP A 181 -23.81 21.41 -14.14
C ASP A 181 -22.89 22.64 -14.24
N LEU A 182 -21.77 22.64 -13.53
CA LEU A 182 -20.80 23.75 -13.50
C LEU A 182 -19.51 23.42 -14.27
N ALA A 183 -19.44 22.27 -14.92
CA ALA A 183 -18.20 21.72 -15.44
C ALA A 183 -17.91 22.22 -16.86
N ASP A 184 -16.65 22.59 -17.12
CA ASP A 184 -16.15 22.89 -18.46
C ASP A 184 -15.69 21.62 -19.18
N PHE A 185 -15.17 20.65 -18.43
CA PHE A 185 -14.77 19.34 -18.94
C PHE A 185 -14.78 18.28 -17.82
N VAL A 186 -14.56 17.03 -18.23
CA VAL A 186 -14.60 15.84 -17.37
C VAL A 186 -13.30 15.06 -17.50
N ILE A 187 -12.79 14.55 -16.39
CA ILE A 187 -11.69 13.59 -16.37
C ILE A 187 -12.17 12.28 -15.72
N GLN A 188 -11.97 11.16 -16.42
CA GLN A 188 -12.27 9.84 -15.87
C GLN A 188 -11.28 9.51 -14.74
N ARG A 189 -11.79 9.29 -13.52
CA ARG A 189 -10.97 8.97 -12.33
C ARG A 189 -10.85 7.48 -12.02
N VAL A 190 -11.73 6.62 -12.53
CA VAL A 190 -11.74 5.17 -12.23
C VAL A 190 -11.91 4.36 -13.52
N GLY A 191 -11.16 3.28 -13.65
CA GLY A 191 -11.27 2.29 -14.72
C GLY A 191 -10.12 2.33 -15.72
N ALA A 192 -10.16 1.49 -16.74
CA ALA A 192 -9.07 1.30 -17.70
C ALA A 192 -8.65 2.59 -18.45
N ARG A 193 -9.53 3.59 -18.53
CA ARG A 193 -9.27 4.89 -19.15
C ARG A 193 -9.07 6.01 -18.11
N ALA A 194 -8.68 5.68 -16.88
CA ALA A 194 -8.38 6.69 -15.86
C ALA A 194 -7.33 7.69 -16.39
N GLY A 195 -7.63 8.98 -16.26
CA GLY A 195 -6.85 10.08 -16.85
C GLY A 195 -7.43 10.63 -18.15
N ARG A 196 -8.39 9.94 -18.80
CA ARG A 196 -9.00 10.41 -20.05
C ARG A 196 -9.86 11.66 -19.81
N VAL A 197 -9.58 12.72 -20.57
CA VAL A 197 -10.37 13.95 -20.61
C VAL A 197 -11.45 13.89 -21.70
N HIS A 198 -12.66 14.38 -21.43
CA HIS A 198 -13.79 14.45 -22.38
C HIS A 198 -14.90 15.41 -21.90
N ARG A 199 -15.96 15.56 -22.69
CA ARG A 199 -17.12 16.44 -22.42
C ARG A 199 -18.47 15.72 -22.28
N ASP A 200 -18.44 14.42 -21.99
CA ASP A 200 -19.64 13.70 -21.54
C ASP A 200 -19.96 14.06 -20.08
N PHE A 201 -20.85 15.03 -19.89
CA PHE A 201 -21.30 15.51 -18.58
C PHE A 201 -22.35 14.61 -17.92
N THR A 202 -22.84 13.58 -18.63
CA THR A 202 -23.79 12.59 -18.08
C THR A 202 -23.08 11.45 -17.33
N ALA A 203 -21.75 11.43 -17.38
CA ALA A 203 -20.91 10.42 -16.78
C ALA A 203 -21.12 10.32 -15.25
N SER A 204 -20.90 9.12 -14.68
CA SER A 204 -21.13 8.91 -13.25
C SER A 204 -20.11 9.68 -12.38
N PRO A 205 -20.55 10.46 -11.36
CA PRO A 205 -19.66 11.11 -10.40
C PRO A 205 -18.82 10.15 -9.55
N SER A 206 -19.20 8.87 -9.48
CA SER A 206 -18.41 7.85 -8.78
C SER A 206 -17.11 7.49 -9.51
N SER A 207 -17.08 7.65 -10.84
CA SER A 207 -15.99 7.27 -11.73
C SER A 207 -15.39 8.44 -12.50
N HIS A 208 -15.95 9.65 -12.37
CA HIS A 208 -15.50 10.86 -13.06
C HIS A 208 -15.35 12.04 -12.10
N TYR A 209 -14.39 12.90 -12.42
CA TYR A 209 -14.29 14.23 -11.82
C TYR A 209 -14.68 15.27 -12.87
N PHE A 210 -15.50 16.22 -12.42
CA PHE A 210 -15.97 17.35 -13.20
C PHE A 210 -15.13 18.56 -12.83
N ILE A 211 -14.65 19.31 -13.82
CA ILE A 211 -13.68 20.38 -13.60
C ILE A 211 -14.18 21.66 -14.27
N CYS A 212 -14.14 22.76 -13.52
CA CYS A 212 -14.30 24.11 -14.03
C CYS A 212 -12.93 24.80 -14.03
N GLY A 213 -12.57 25.44 -15.15
CA GLY A 213 -11.31 26.16 -15.33
C GLY A 213 -10.77 26.06 -16.75
N ASN A 214 -10.02 27.07 -17.17
CA ASN A 214 -9.43 27.17 -18.51
C ASN A 214 -8.12 26.36 -18.63
N VAL A 215 -8.17 25.07 -18.29
CA VAL A 215 -6.99 24.18 -18.23
C VAL A 215 -7.17 22.89 -19.04
N GLU A 216 -8.28 22.71 -19.76
CA GLU A 216 -8.58 21.47 -20.51
C GLU A 216 -7.45 21.07 -21.46
N GLN A 217 -6.89 22.02 -22.21
CA GLN A 217 -5.81 21.77 -23.18
C GLN A 217 -4.52 21.29 -22.52
N ILE A 218 -4.24 21.73 -21.28
CA ILE A 218 -3.12 21.24 -20.49
C ILE A 218 -3.45 19.84 -19.96
N MET A 219 -4.66 19.67 -19.39
CA MET A 219 -5.10 18.41 -18.79
C MET A 219 -5.07 17.23 -19.77
N VAL A 220 -5.38 17.45 -21.05
CA VAL A 220 -5.31 16.43 -22.12
C VAL A 220 -3.87 15.92 -22.35
N GLN A 221 -2.86 16.75 -22.07
CA GLN A 221 -1.44 16.42 -22.30
C GLN A 221 -0.79 15.69 -21.12
N LEU A 222 -1.45 15.65 -19.96
CA LEU A 222 -0.88 15.07 -18.75
C LEU A 222 -0.79 13.54 -18.86
N ASP A 223 0.38 12.99 -18.52
CA ASP A 223 0.57 11.55 -18.39
C ASP A 223 0.28 11.06 -16.98
N PHE A 224 -0.82 10.33 -16.83
CA PHE A 224 -1.26 9.73 -15.58
C PHE A 224 -0.82 8.26 -15.40
N SER A 225 -0.12 7.68 -16.37
CA SER A 225 0.24 6.25 -16.40
C SER A 225 1.02 5.79 -15.16
N THR A 226 1.83 6.69 -14.59
CA THR A 226 2.69 6.43 -13.43
C THR A 226 1.93 6.32 -12.10
N VAL A 227 0.73 6.89 -11.99
CA VAL A 227 -0.04 6.97 -10.73
C VAL A 227 -1.35 6.19 -10.74
N THR A 228 -1.96 5.99 -11.91
CA THR A 228 -3.26 5.29 -12.04
C THR A 228 -3.23 3.87 -11.47
N GLY A 229 -2.07 3.20 -11.55
CA GLY A 229 -1.87 1.86 -11.02
C GLY A 229 -1.60 1.78 -9.50
N ASN A 230 -1.47 2.89 -8.78
CA ASN A 230 -1.14 2.89 -7.35
C ASN A 230 -2.37 2.57 -6.47
N VAL A 231 -3.04 1.46 -6.77
CA VAL A 231 -4.34 1.05 -6.23
C VAL A 231 -4.40 -0.46 -6.08
N ALA A 232 -5.23 -0.98 -5.17
CA ALA A 232 -5.38 -2.42 -4.94
C ALA A 232 -6.43 -3.08 -5.88
N GLY A 233 -6.81 -2.41 -6.97
CA GLY A 233 -7.91 -2.83 -7.85
C GLY A 233 -7.92 -2.03 -9.14
N ASN A 234 -9.11 -1.62 -9.60
CA ASN A 234 -9.23 -0.85 -10.85
C ASN A 234 -8.39 0.43 -10.81
N PRO A 235 -7.67 0.77 -11.91
CA PRO A 235 -6.88 1.99 -11.98
C PRO A 235 -7.68 3.21 -11.55
N SER A 236 -7.11 4.04 -10.68
CA SER A 236 -7.79 5.27 -10.26
C SER A 236 -6.89 6.40 -9.79
N LEU A 237 -7.39 7.62 -10.02
CA LEU A 237 -6.74 8.88 -9.68
C LEU A 237 -7.43 9.54 -8.49
N SER A 238 -6.66 10.11 -7.56
CA SER A 238 -7.16 11.07 -6.59
C SER A 238 -7.09 12.51 -7.14
N LYS A 239 -7.87 13.42 -6.56
CA LYS A 239 -7.74 14.86 -6.83
C LYS A 239 -6.29 15.36 -6.63
N SER A 240 -5.63 14.89 -5.57
CA SER A 240 -4.26 15.28 -5.25
C SER A 240 -3.23 14.79 -6.28
N GLU A 241 -3.43 13.60 -6.87
CA GLU A 241 -2.57 13.10 -7.94
C GLU A 241 -2.72 13.94 -9.21
N ILE A 242 -3.95 14.32 -9.55
CA ILE A 242 -4.22 15.22 -10.69
C ILE A 242 -3.56 16.59 -10.48
N ILE A 243 -3.77 17.20 -9.31
CA ILE A 243 -3.17 18.50 -8.98
C ILE A 243 -1.63 18.41 -9.00
N SER A 244 -1.05 17.37 -8.39
CA SER A 244 0.41 17.21 -8.34
C SER A 244 1.03 17.08 -9.72
N ILE A 245 0.41 16.33 -10.63
CA ILE A 245 0.90 16.16 -12.01
C ILE A 245 0.72 17.44 -12.81
N TYR A 246 -0.41 18.12 -12.64
CA TYR A 246 -0.66 19.42 -13.27
C TYR A 246 0.41 20.46 -12.86
N ARG A 247 0.71 20.59 -11.56
CA ARG A 247 1.75 21.50 -11.05
C ARG A 247 3.12 21.20 -11.64
N ALA A 248 3.51 19.92 -11.64
CA ALA A 248 4.78 19.49 -12.22
C ALA A 248 4.87 19.85 -13.71
N PHE A 249 3.77 19.74 -14.45
CA PHE A 249 3.71 20.10 -15.87
C PHE A 249 3.87 21.61 -16.12
N ILE A 250 3.29 22.45 -15.26
CA ILE A 250 3.38 23.92 -15.37
C ILE A 250 4.60 24.54 -14.65
N GLY A 251 5.45 23.71 -14.02
CA GLY A 251 6.65 24.16 -13.32
C GLY A 251 6.39 24.80 -11.94
N GLN A 252 5.34 24.38 -11.23
CA GLN A 252 4.93 24.85 -9.90
C GLN A 252 5.00 23.79 -8.79
#